data_AF-A0A8S3H631-F1
#
_entry.id   AF-A0A8S3H631-F1
#
_cell.length_a   1.000
_cell.length_b   1.000
_cell.length_c   1.000
_cell.angle_alpha   90.00
_cell.angle_beta   90.00
_cell.angle_gamma   90.00
#
_symmetry.space_group_name_H-M   'P 1'
#
loop_
_entity.id
_entity.type
_entity.pdbx_description
1 polymer ?
#
loop_
_entity_poly.entity_id
_entity_poly.type
_entity_poly.pdbx_seq_one_letter_code
_entity_poly.pdbx_strand_id
1 'polypeptide(L)' 'GSSSFSTKENWIYPGNDMGKATIQTTYAKCRAECFKDERCKTFSWNQETRSCSLKSTIGSGGEYDPNAQSGYREEGDD' A
#
# COMPACT_ATOMS: atom_id res chain seq x y z
N GLY A 1 8.24 16.34 -10.35
CA GLY A 1 8.46 15.65 -9.06
C GLY A 1 7.77 14.31 -9.14
N SER A 2 8.52 13.23 -9.22
CA SER A 2 7.96 11.88 -9.28
C SER A 2 7.90 11.37 -7.86
N SER A 3 6.74 11.39 -7.21
CA SER A 3 6.58 10.70 -5.93
C SER A 3 6.74 9.20 -6.21
N SER A 4 7.93 8.68 -5.89
CA SER A 4 8.25 7.28 -6.08
C SER A 4 7.64 6.49 -4.94
N PHE A 5 6.98 5.39 -5.28
CA PHE A 5 6.52 4.41 -4.30
C PHE A 5 7.43 3.21 -4.44
N SER A 6 8.06 2.80 -3.35
CA SER A 6 8.81 1.56 -3.33
C SER A 6 7.83 0.41 -3.23
N THR A 7 7.88 -0.48 -4.22
CA THR A 7 6.99 -1.64 -4.32
C THR A 7 7.66 -2.85 -3.71
N LYS A 8 6.93 -3.60 -2.87
CA LYS A 8 7.42 -4.85 -2.29
C LYS A 8 6.41 -5.97 -2.51
N GLU A 9 6.85 -6.98 -3.23
CA GLU A 9 6.09 -8.19 -3.50
C GLU A 9 6.11 -9.14 -2.32
N ASN A 10 5.05 -9.91 -2.22
CA ASN A 10 4.81 -10.93 -1.21
C ASN A 10 4.90 -10.39 0.23
N TRP A 11 4.54 -9.12 0.44
CA TRP A 11 4.78 -8.42 1.68
C TRP A 11 3.66 -7.43 1.98
N ILE A 12 3.21 -7.40 3.22
CA ILE A 12 2.20 -6.49 3.77
C ILE A 12 2.86 -5.67 4.86
N TYR A 13 2.75 -4.35 4.79
CA TYR A 13 3.20 -3.50 5.89
C TYR A 13 2.06 -3.36 6.92
N PRO A 14 2.29 -3.65 8.21
CA PRO A 14 1.35 -3.24 9.24
C PRO A 14 1.23 -1.73 9.20
N GLY A 15 0.10 -1.21 9.64
CA GLY A 15 -0.19 0.21 9.54
C GLY A 15 -1.66 0.43 9.77
N ASN A 16 -2.01 1.67 10.13
CA ASN A 16 -3.38 2.00 10.47
C ASN A 16 -4.21 2.06 9.19
N ASP A 17 -5.15 1.14 9.05
CA ASP A 17 -6.05 1.07 7.91
C ASP A 17 -6.90 2.34 7.87
N MET A 18 -6.84 3.07 6.75
CA MET A 18 -7.60 4.31 6.57
C MET A 18 -9.10 4.08 6.29
N GLY A 19 -9.56 2.84 6.35
CA GLY A 19 -10.96 2.47 6.16
C GLY A 19 -11.11 1.08 5.55
N LYS A 20 -12.32 0.81 5.02
CA LYS A 20 -12.62 -0.45 4.33
C LYS A 20 -11.71 -0.61 3.12
N ALA A 21 -11.14 -1.81 2.98
CA ALA A 21 -10.49 -2.21 1.74
C ALA A 21 -11.44 -1.99 0.56
N THR A 22 -10.99 -1.24 -0.43
CA THR A 22 -11.77 -1.04 -1.65
C THR A 22 -11.46 -2.17 -2.61
N ILE A 23 -12.47 -2.75 -3.26
CA ILE A 23 -12.22 -3.73 -4.32
C ILE A 23 -11.64 -2.97 -5.50
N GLN A 24 -10.33 -3.14 -5.71
CA GLN A 24 -9.60 -2.50 -6.79
C GLN A 24 -9.07 -3.56 -7.74
N THR A 25 -9.43 -3.41 -9.01
CA THR A 25 -9.12 -4.39 -10.05
C THR A 25 -7.61 -4.63 -10.22
N THR A 26 -6.77 -3.63 -9.94
CA THR A 26 -5.32 -3.70 -10.17
C THR A 26 -4.51 -2.94 -9.12
N TYR A 27 -3.26 -3.37 -8.92
CA TYR A 27 -2.27 -2.68 -8.11
C TYR A 27 -2.12 -1.20 -8.48
N ALA A 28 -2.08 -0.89 -9.79
CA ALA A 28 -1.94 0.47 -10.28
C ALA A 28 -3.09 1.39 -9.81
N LYS A 29 -4.34 0.89 -9.77
CA LYS A 29 -5.48 1.64 -9.21
C LYS A 29 -5.31 1.85 -7.70
N CYS A 30 -4.93 0.80 -6.98
CA CYS A 30 -4.67 0.88 -5.54
C CYS A 30 -3.61 1.94 -5.21
N ARG A 31 -2.50 1.91 -5.95
CA ARG A 31 -1.43 2.92 -5.88
C ARG A 31 -1.96 4.32 -6.19
N ALA A 32 -2.76 4.48 -7.25
CA ALA A 32 -3.28 5.80 -7.64
C ALA A 32 -4.21 6.38 -6.57
N GLU A 33 -5.03 5.57 -5.91
CA GLU A 33 -5.85 6.03 -4.78
C GLU A 33 -4.97 6.46 -3.60
N CYS A 34 -3.95 5.66 -3.27
CA CYS A 34 -2.97 6.06 -2.26
C CYS A 34 -2.27 7.37 -2.65
N PHE A 35 -1.98 7.58 -3.93
CA PHE A 35 -1.37 8.82 -4.42
C PHE A 35 -2.28 10.03 -4.27
N LYS A 36 -3.60 9.85 -4.47
CA LYS A 36 -4.58 10.92 -4.35
C LYS A 36 -4.79 11.37 -2.90
N ASP A 37 -4.59 10.48 -1.94
CA ASP A 37 -4.78 10.77 -0.52
C ASP A 37 -3.42 11.00 0.15
N GLU A 38 -3.07 12.23 0.47
CA GLU A 38 -1.76 12.57 1.06
C GLU A 38 -1.50 11.91 2.42
N ARG A 39 -2.58 11.47 3.09
CA ARG A 39 -2.53 10.70 4.32
C ARG A 39 -2.04 9.27 4.08
N CYS A 40 -2.10 8.79 2.84
CA CYS A 40 -1.62 7.46 2.48
C CYS A 40 -0.10 7.39 2.45
N LYS A 41 0.43 6.60 3.38
CA LYS A 41 1.86 6.31 3.48
C LYS A 41 2.18 4.95 2.92
N THR A 42 1.27 3.99 3.01
CA THR A 42 1.45 2.66 2.44
C THR A 42 0.13 2.05 1.98
N PHE A 43 0.20 1.12 1.05
CA PHE A 43 -0.94 0.38 0.56
C PHE A 43 -0.56 -1.06 0.30
N SER A 44 -1.52 -1.96 0.46
CA SER A 44 -1.37 -3.39 0.20
C SER A 44 -2.48 -3.84 -0.73
N TRP A 45 -2.12 -4.34 -1.91
CA TRP A 45 -3.06 -4.91 -2.86
C TRP A 45 -2.95 -6.43 -2.83
N ASN A 46 -4.07 -7.09 -2.61
CA ASN A 46 -4.15 -8.54 -2.65
C ASN A 46 -4.67 -8.98 -4.03
N GLN A 47 -3.88 -9.77 -4.75
CA GLN A 47 -4.19 -10.21 -6.11
C GLN A 47 -5.27 -11.28 -6.18
N GLU A 48 -5.39 -12.09 -5.13
CA GLU A 48 -6.37 -13.17 -5.00
C GLU A 48 -7.77 -12.57 -4.82
N THR A 49 -7.91 -11.65 -3.85
CA THR A 49 -9.19 -11.02 -3.53
C THR A 49 -9.45 -9.73 -4.33
N ARG A 50 -8.46 -9.24 -5.07
CA ARG A 50 -8.47 -7.94 -5.77
C ARG A 50 -8.88 -6.79 -4.84
N SER A 51 -8.42 -6.87 -3.59
CA SER A 51 -8.72 -5.89 -2.55
C SER A 51 -7.53 -4.98 -2.31
N CYS A 52 -7.79 -3.69 -2.11
CA CYS A 52 -6.82 -2.66 -1.83
C CYS A 52 -7.00 -2.11 -0.43
N SER A 53 -6.00 -2.33 0.42
CA SER A 53 -5.94 -1.81 1.78
C SER A 53 -5.02 -0.60 1.80
N LEU A 54 -5.58 0.59 2.02
CA LEU A 54 -4.81 1.84 2.16
C LEU A 54 -4.52 2.09 3.63
N LYS A 55 -3.29 2.48 3.94
CA LYS A 55 -2.79 2.65 5.31
C LYS A 55 -2.11 4.00 5.49
N SER A 56 -2.45 4.69 6.57
CA SER A 56 -1.94 6.04 6.84
C SER A 56 -0.57 6.05 7.52
N THR A 57 -0.08 4.89 7.93
CA THR A 57 1.21 4.74 8.60
C THR A 57 1.93 3.52 8.07
N ILE A 58 3.26 3.56 8.05
CA ILE A 58 4.11 2.41 7.79
C ILE A 58 4.56 1.89 9.15
N GLY A 59 4.03 0.74 9.55
CA GLY A 59 4.47 0.03 10.74
C GLY A 59 5.72 -0.80 10.48
N SER A 60 6.53 -0.96 11.51
CA SER A 60 7.71 -1.83 11.49
C SER A 60 7.30 -3.30 11.63
N GLY A 61 7.94 -4.20 10.88
CA GLY A 61 7.68 -5.64 10.96
C GLY A 61 6.56 -6.11 10.04
N GLY A 62 6.79 -6.00 8.72
CA GLY A 62 5.86 -6.49 7.72
C GLY A 62 5.55 -7.99 7.82
N GLU A 63 4.39 -8.36 7.29
CA GLU A 63 3.93 -9.73 7.17
C GLU A 63 4.19 -10.25 5.76
N TYR A 64 4.65 -11.49 5.65
CA TYR A 64 4.81 -12.16 4.36
C TYR A 64 3.46 -12.71 3.90
N ASP A 65 3.02 -12.29 2.72
CA ASP A 65 1.81 -12.81 2.10
C ASP A 65 2.06 -12.93 0.59
N PRO A 66 2.11 -14.15 0.01
CA PRO A 66 2.46 -14.35 -1.39
C PRO A 66 1.43 -13.74 -2.36
N ASN A 67 0.21 -13.48 -1.90
CA ASN A 67 -0.84 -12.85 -2.69
C ASN A 67 -0.86 -11.32 -2.56
N ALA A 68 -0.05 -10.76 -1.67
CA ALA A 68 0.01 -9.32 -1.46
C ALA A 68 1.17 -8.67 -2.21
N GLN A 69 0.87 -7.51 -2.77
CA GLN A 69 1.84 -6.58 -3.31
C GLN A 69 1.62 -5.24 -2.61
N SER A 70 2.61 -4.80 -1.84
CA SER A 70 2.54 -3.52 -1.13
C SER A 70 3.35 -2.44 -1.83
N GLY A 71 2.97 -1.19 -1.61
CA GLY A 71 3.77 -0.04 -1.96
C GLY A 71 3.78 0.94 -0.81
N TYR A 72 4.94 1.49 -0.49
CA TYR A 72 5.07 2.54 0.53
C TYR A 72 5.69 3.77 -0.10
N ARG A 73 5.28 4.93 0.41
CA ARG A 73 5.88 6.20 0.05
C ARG A 73 7.21 6.25 0.78
N GLU A 74 8.29 6.36 0.02
CA GLU A 74 9.59 6.71 0.59
C GLU A 74 9.46 8.16 1.04
N GLU A 75 9.12 8.38 2.32
CA GLU A 75 9.46 9.64 2.96
C GLU A 75 10.98 9.59 3.07
N GLY A 76 11.68 10.44 2.31
CA GLY A 76 13.13 10.53 2.42
C GLY A 76 13.49 10.73 3.88
N ASP A 77 14.28 9.81 4.42
CA ASP A 77 15.08 10.02 5.62
C ASP A 77 15.83 11.36 5.43
N ASP A 78 15.45 12.39 6.19
CA ASP A 78 16.30 13.54 6.51
C ASP A 78 16.61 13.47 8.01
#